data_AF-X1C2Y5-F1
#
_entry.id   AF-X1C2Y5-F1
#
_cell.length_a   1.000
_cell.length_b   1.000
_cell.length_c   1.000
_cell.angle_alpha   90.00
_cell.angle_beta   90.00
_cell.angle_gamma   90.00
#
_symmetry.space_group_name_H-M   'P 1'
#
loop_
_entity.id
_entity.type
_entity.pdbx_description
1 polymer ?
#
loop_
_entity_poly.entity_id
_entity_poly.type
_entity_poly.pdbx_seq_one_letter_code
_entity_poly.pdbx_strand_id
1 'polypeptide(L)'
;LSSVKPSGAEYTEMDWEIYPPGIYEILKRVHNDYDAPVIYITENGVAFPDKIDKNGRVNDESRIEYLKGHFLQAHRAIEDGVKLSGYFVWSLLDNFEWAYGYSKRFGLIF
;
A
#
# COMPACT_ATOMS: atom_id res chain seq x y z
N LEU A 1 0.75 12.67 -21.86
CA LEU A 1 1.87 12.93 -20.94
C LEU A 1 2.56 11.59 -20.70
N SER A 2 3.85 11.44 -21.01
CA SER A 2 4.58 10.21 -20.69
C SER A 2 4.79 10.14 -19.18
N SER A 3 4.45 9.01 -18.56
CA SER A 3 4.76 8.78 -17.14
C SER A 3 6.28 8.75 -16.96
N VAL A 4 6.77 9.48 -15.95
CA VAL A 4 8.16 9.38 -15.51
C VAL A 4 8.28 8.05 -14.77
N LYS A 5 9.22 7.20 -15.19
CA LYS A 5 9.54 5.95 -14.50
C LYS A 5 10.93 6.04 -13.89
N PRO A 6 11.06 6.25 -12.57
CA PRO A 6 12.36 6.25 -11.90
C PRO A 6 13.15 4.98 -12.22
N SER A 7 14.43 5.15 -12.54
CA SER A 7 15.32 4.06 -12.89
C SER A 7 15.57 3.16 -11.67
N GLY A 8 15.37 1.85 -11.83
CA GLY A 8 15.59 0.87 -10.76
C GLY A 8 14.43 0.72 -9.78
N ALA A 9 13.32 1.42 -9.99
CA ALA A 9 12.12 1.26 -9.16
C ALA A 9 11.33 -0.02 -9.52
N GLU A 10 10.66 -0.58 -8.53
CA GLU A 10 9.72 -1.69 -8.69
C GLU A 10 8.32 -1.17 -8.96
N TYR A 11 7.51 -1.93 -9.71
CA TYR A 11 6.16 -1.53 -10.10
C TYR A 11 5.15 -2.63 -9.85
N THR A 12 3.95 -2.23 -9.46
CA THR A 12 2.81 -3.12 -9.22
C THR A 12 2.14 -3.53 -10.53
N GLU A 13 1.17 -4.43 -10.44
CA GLU A 13 0.28 -4.76 -11.56
C GLU A 13 -0.53 -3.58 -12.12
N MET A 14 -0.64 -2.50 -11.35
CA MET A 14 -1.31 -1.26 -11.76
C MET A 14 -0.36 -0.29 -12.47
N ASP A 15 0.89 -0.70 -12.69
CA ASP A 15 1.99 0.16 -13.15
C ASP A 15 2.30 1.32 -12.18
N TRP A 16 2.02 1.11 -10.89
CA TRP A 16 2.36 2.07 -9.83
C TRP A 16 3.72 1.75 -9.27
N GLU A 17 4.57 2.76 -9.09
CA GLU A 17 5.84 2.62 -8.38
C GLU A 17 5.62 2.16 -6.94
N ILE A 18 6.45 1.22 -6.48
CA ILE A 18 6.49 0.80 -5.07
C ILE A 18 7.55 1.64 -4.36
N TYR A 19 7.10 2.64 -3.58
CA TYR A 19 7.97 3.54 -2.84
C TYR A 19 7.52 3.71 -1.38
N PRO A 20 7.86 2.74 -0.48
CA PRO A 20 7.46 2.81 0.92
C PRO A 20 7.83 4.11 1.64
N PRO A 21 9.01 4.74 1.43
CA PRO A 21 9.34 6.01 2.08
C PRO A 21 8.32 7.14 1.84
N GLY A 22 7.60 7.09 0.72
CA GLY A 22 6.56 8.08 0.40
C GLY A 22 5.45 8.16 1.44
N ILE A 23 5.09 7.06 2.11
CA ILE A 23 4.05 7.10 3.16
C ILE A 23 4.55 7.86 4.41
N TYR A 24 5.83 7.73 4.76
CA TYR A 24 6.43 8.52 5.84
C TYR A 24 6.45 10.00 5.49
N GLU A 25 6.88 10.33 4.27
CA GLU A 25 6.99 11.71 3.79
C GLU A 25 5.63 12.43 3.79
N ILE A 26 4.58 11.78 3.29
CA ILE A 26 3.24 12.39 3.28
C ILE A 26 2.66 12.53 4.68
N LEU A 27 2.87 11.55 5.57
CA LEU A 27 2.44 11.63 6.97
C LEU A 27 3.13 12.79 7.71
N LYS A 28 4.45 12.93 7.56
CA LYS A 28 5.21 14.04 8.14
C LYS A 28 4.74 15.37 7.58
N ARG A 29 4.53 15.45 6.26
CA ARG A 29 4.05 16.69 5.63
C ARG A 29 2.68 17.10 6.15
N VAL A 30 1.71 16.18 6.19
CA VAL A 30 0.37 16.46 6.72
C VAL A 30 0.44 16.92 8.17
N HIS A 31 1.26 16.26 8.99
CA HIS A 31 1.46 16.63 10.39
C HIS A 31 2.06 18.03 10.56
N ASN A 32 3.10 18.36 9.79
CA ASN A 32 3.84 19.63 9.92
C ASN A 32 3.07 20.82 9.33
N ASP A 33 2.43 20.61 8.18
CA ASP A 33 1.88 21.71 7.37
C ASP A 33 0.44 22.07 7.79
N TYR A 34 -0.30 21.15 8.45
CA TYR A 34 -1.75 21.29 8.66
C TYR A 34 -2.21 21.13 10.12
N ASP A 35 -1.30 21.02 11.10
CA ASP A 35 -1.61 20.79 12.52
C ASP A 35 -2.66 19.66 12.73
N ALA A 36 -2.49 18.57 11.98
CA ALA A 36 -3.45 17.47 11.99
C ALA A 36 -3.55 16.84 13.40
N PRO A 37 -4.72 16.87 14.07
CA PRO A 37 -4.83 16.44 15.45
C PRO A 37 -4.72 14.92 15.58
N VAL A 38 -5.21 14.16 14.60
CA VAL A 38 -5.12 12.70 14.47
C VAL A 38 -5.14 12.36 12.97
N ILE A 39 -4.38 11.35 12.57
CA ILE A 39 -4.35 10.83 11.19
C ILE A 39 -4.75 9.35 11.20
N TYR A 40 -5.45 8.92 10.15
CA TYR A 40 -5.71 7.53 9.82
C TYR A 40 -5.27 7.28 8.38
N ILE A 41 -4.54 6.18 8.15
CA ILE A 41 -4.37 5.65 6.80
C ILE A 41 -5.62 4.86 6.49
N THR A 42 -6.53 5.44 5.71
CA THR A 42 -7.83 4.83 5.38
C THR A 42 -7.72 3.77 4.29
N GLU A 43 -6.71 3.88 3.42
CA GLU A 43 -6.41 2.90 2.38
C GLU A 43 -4.90 2.85 2.13
N ASN A 44 -4.31 1.66 2.21
CA ASN A 44 -3.02 1.35 1.62
C ASN A 44 -2.98 -0.13 1.21
N GLY A 45 -2.48 -0.42 0.03
CA GLY A 45 -2.55 -1.75 -0.56
C GLY A 45 -1.88 -1.83 -1.92
N VAL A 46 -1.83 -3.05 -2.46
CA VAL A 46 -1.14 -3.36 -3.71
C VAL A 46 -1.88 -4.44 -4.49
N ALA A 47 -1.83 -4.39 -5.82
CA ALA A 47 -2.26 -5.50 -6.66
C ALA A 47 -1.06 -6.33 -7.16
N PHE A 48 -1.16 -7.65 -7.00
CA PHE A 48 -0.22 -8.65 -7.52
C PHE A 48 -0.97 -9.77 -8.28
N PRO A 49 -0.30 -10.50 -9.21
CA PRO A 49 -0.89 -11.64 -9.93
C PRO A 49 -0.99 -12.89 -9.05
N ASP A 50 -1.74 -12.80 -7.96
CA ASP A 50 -1.90 -13.88 -7.00
C ASP A 50 -2.58 -15.11 -7.63
N LYS A 51 -2.11 -16.31 -7.26
CA LYS A 51 -2.58 -17.58 -7.80
C LYS A 51 -2.84 -18.58 -6.67
N ILE A 52 -3.89 -19.37 -6.84
CA ILE A 52 -4.16 -20.54 -6.00
C ILE A 52 -3.19 -21.66 -6.39
N ASP A 53 -2.45 -22.18 -5.41
CA ASP A 53 -1.57 -23.33 -5.56
C ASP A 53 -2.33 -24.67 -5.57
N LYS A 54 -1.61 -25.76 -5.79
CA LYS A 54 -2.18 -27.12 -5.83
C LYS A 54 -2.89 -27.56 -4.55
N ASN A 55 -2.67 -26.87 -3.43
CA ASN A 55 -3.24 -27.16 -2.12
C ASN A 55 -4.40 -26.20 -1.78
N GLY A 56 -4.83 -25.35 -2.71
CA GLY A 56 -5.89 -24.38 -2.47
C GLY A 56 -5.44 -23.15 -1.68
N ARG A 57 -4.13 -22.86 -1.62
CA ARG A 57 -3.59 -21.70 -0.89
C ARG A 57 -3.13 -20.60 -1.84
N VAL A 58 -3.16 -19.36 -1.38
CA VAL A 58 -2.50 -18.24 -2.04
C VAL A 58 -1.25 -17.89 -1.25
N ASN A 59 -0.10 -17.86 -1.94
CA ASN A 59 1.18 -17.47 -1.36
C ASN A 59 1.56 -16.10 -1.93
N ASP A 60 1.21 -15.04 -1.22
CA ASP A 60 1.28 -13.64 -1.64
C ASP A 60 2.47 -12.90 -0.97
N GLU A 61 3.66 -13.49 -1.03
CA GLU A 61 4.88 -12.96 -0.39
C GLU A 61 5.17 -11.51 -0.80
N SER A 62 4.95 -11.14 -2.06
CA SER A 62 5.13 -9.76 -2.53
C SER A 62 4.19 -8.77 -1.84
N ARG A 63 2.94 -9.16 -1.55
CA ARG A 63 1.97 -8.32 -0.79
C ARG A 63 2.44 -8.15 0.65
N ILE A 64 2.95 -9.22 1.25
CA ILE A 64 3.51 -9.20 2.60
C ILE A 64 4.70 -8.23 2.68
N GLU A 65 5.64 -8.30 1.75
CA GLU A 65 6.81 -7.41 1.73
C GLU A 65 6.43 -5.95 1.46
N TYR A 66 5.47 -5.70 0.56
CA TYR A 66 4.90 -4.37 0.35
C TYR A 66 4.34 -3.79 1.65
N LEU A 67 3.46 -4.53 2.33
CA LEU A 67 2.82 -4.07 3.56
C LEU A 67 3.83 -3.87 4.69
N LYS A 68 4.78 -4.81 4.88
CA LYS A 68 5.86 -4.66 5.86
C LYS A 68 6.65 -3.37 5.64
N GLY A 69 7.03 -3.08 4.40
CA GLY A 69 7.77 -1.86 4.05
C GLY A 69 6.99 -0.59 4.44
N HIS A 70 5.70 -0.53 4.11
CA HIS A 70 4.85 0.62 4.43
C HIS A 70 4.55 0.73 5.93
N PHE A 71 4.37 -0.39 6.64
CA PHE A 71 4.20 -0.41 8.09
C PHE A 71 5.44 0.12 8.81
N LEU A 72 6.65 -0.25 8.38
CA LEU A 72 7.89 0.27 8.97
C LEU A 72 8.00 1.79 8.81
N GLN A 73 7.59 2.33 7.66
CA GLN A 73 7.61 3.78 7.42
C GLN A 73 6.50 4.51 8.19
N ALA A 74 5.30 3.92 8.31
CA ALA A 74 4.23 4.44 9.14
C ALA A 74 4.62 4.44 10.63
N HIS A 75 5.28 3.37 11.10
CA HIS A 75 5.83 3.29 12.45
C HIS A 75 6.89 4.36 12.69
N ARG A 76 7.83 4.53 11.76
CA ARG A 76 8.83 5.61 11.84
C ARG A 76 8.17 6.99 11.96
N ALA A 77 7.07 7.23 11.25
CA ALA A 77 6.33 8.49 11.37
C ALA A 77 5.74 8.68 12.79
N ILE A 78 5.22 7.61 13.40
CA ILE A 78 4.76 7.62 14.80
C ILE A 78 5.91 7.95 15.75
N GLU A 79 7.08 7.33 15.57
CA GLU A 79 8.29 7.62 16.37
C GLU A 79 8.72 9.08 16.24
N ASP A 80 8.52 9.68 15.07
CA ASP A 80 8.80 11.09 14.77
C ASP A 80 7.65 12.05 15.14
N GLY A 81 6.71 11.62 15.99
CA GLY A 81 5.66 12.45 16.60
C GLY A 81 4.36 12.59 15.80
N VAL A 82 4.23 11.92 14.66
CA VAL A 82 2.96 11.92 13.90
C VAL A 82 1.89 11.19 14.70
N LYS A 83 0.74 11.83 14.91
CA LYS A 83 -0.42 11.27 15.62
C LYS A 83 -1.23 10.32 14.72
N LEU A 84 -0.60 9.26 14.24
CA LEU A 84 -1.27 8.21 13.45
C LEU A 84 -1.98 7.23 14.40
N SER A 85 -3.31 7.12 14.30
CA SER A 85 -4.14 6.32 15.22
C SER A 85 -4.84 5.13 14.58
N GLY A 86 -4.61 4.88 13.29
CA GLY A 86 -5.08 3.66 12.65
C GLY A 86 -4.62 3.50 11.22
N TYR A 87 -4.73 2.26 10.75
CA TYR A 87 -4.31 1.83 9.44
C TYR A 87 -5.31 0.80 8.92
N PHE A 88 -5.79 1.01 7.70
CA PHE A 88 -6.73 0.12 7.02
C PHE A 88 -6.09 -0.37 5.72
N VAL A 89 -5.87 -1.68 5.63
CA VAL A 89 -5.37 -2.31 4.40
C VAL A 89 -6.49 -2.31 3.37
N TRP A 90 -6.20 -1.77 2.19
CA TRP A 90 -7.03 -1.96 1.01
C TRP A 90 -6.56 -3.24 0.29
N SER A 91 -7.34 -4.32 0.27
CA SER A 91 -8.71 -4.47 0.76
C SER A 91 -8.87 -5.75 1.60
N LEU A 92 -10.03 -5.89 2.24
CA LEU A 92 -10.36 -7.14 2.93
C LEU A 92 -10.50 -8.30 1.92
N LEU A 93 -11.32 -8.09 0.89
CA LEU A 93 -11.61 -9.08 -0.15
C LEU A 93 -11.08 -8.61 -1.50
N ASP A 94 -10.70 -9.57 -2.35
CA ASP A 94 -10.63 -9.33 -3.79
C ASP A 94 -11.98 -8.83 -4.29
N ASN A 95 -11.94 -7.74 -5.05
CA ASN A 95 -13.15 -7.02 -5.42
C ASN A 95 -13.10 -6.53 -6.87
N PHE A 96 -14.14 -5.82 -7.29
CA PHE A 96 -14.21 -5.20 -8.61
C PHE A 96 -13.39 -3.91 -8.60
N GLU A 97 -12.18 -3.96 -9.17
CA GLU A 97 -11.25 -2.83 -9.26
C GLU A 97 -11.62 -1.90 -10.43
N TRP A 98 -12.82 -1.29 -10.33
CA TRP A 98 -13.28 -0.22 -11.21
C TRP A 98 -13.12 -0.54 -12.72
N ALA A 99 -12.36 0.30 -13.45
CA ALA A 99 -12.12 0.13 -14.88
C ALA A 99 -11.35 -1.16 -15.22
N TYR A 100 -10.68 -1.77 -14.25
CA TYR A 100 -9.93 -3.02 -14.41
C TYR A 100 -10.78 -4.26 -14.11
N GLY A 101 -12.01 -4.08 -13.61
CA GLY A 101 -12.89 -5.17 -13.20
C GLY A 101 -12.20 -6.12 -12.21
N TYR A 102 -12.38 -7.43 -12.37
CA TYR A 102 -11.78 -8.43 -11.49
C TYR A 102 -10.34 -8.84 -11.88
N SER A 103 -9.70 -8.13 -12.82
CA SER A 103 -8.35 -8.48 -13.27
C SER A 103 -7.26 -8.09 -12.27
N LYS A 104 -7.58 -7.26 -11.28
CA LYS A 104 -6.65 -6.76 -10.26
C LYS A 104 -7.16 -7.14 -8.88
N ARG A 105 -6.23 -7.60 -8.04
CA ARG A 105 -6.51 -8.27 -6.77
C ARG A 105 -5.79 -7.57 -5.63
N PHE A 106 -6.54 -6.84 -4.81
CA PHE A 106 -6.03 -6.10 -3.65
C PHE A 106 -6.31 -6.82 -2.32
N GLY A 107 -7.13 -7.87 -2.32
CA GLY A 107 -7.64 -8.50 -1.13
C GLY A 107 -6.55 -9.18 -0.29
N LEU A 108 -6.75 -9.15 1.03
CA LEU A 108 -6.11 -10.10 1.95
C LEU A 108 -6.78 -11.49 1.88
N ILE A 109 -7.98 -11.54 1.31
CA ILE A 109 -8.77 -12.75 1.10
C ILE A 109 -9.08 -12.85 -0.39
N PHE A 110 -8.61 -13.94 -0.98
CA PHE A 110 -8.81 -14.32 -2.38
C PHE A 110 -10.24 -14.82 -2.67
#